data_AF-A0A1Z1MUB9-F1
#
_entry.id   AF-A0A1Z1MUB9-F1
#
_cell.length_a   1.000
_cell.length_b   1.000
_cell.length_c   1.000
_cell.angle_alpha   90.00
_cell.angle_beta   90.00
_cell.angle_gamma   90.00
#
_symmetry.space_group_name_H-M   'P 1'
#
loop_
_entity.id
_entity.type
_entity.pdbx_description
1 polymer ?
#
loop_
_entity_poly.entity_id
_entity_poly.type
_entity_poly.pdbx_seq_one_letter_code
_entity_poly.pdbx_strand_id
1 'polypeptide(L)' 'MTNFWTNLYKFPIFLTNVLIGFFLTTFEPIFKLLKSKYSKFIFILIIISVSVLVYKIIQKITGII' A
#
# COMPACT_ATOMS: atom_id res chain seq x y z
N MET A 1 6.17 38.49 6.78
CA MET A 1 6.84 37.53 5.87
C MET A 1 7.29 36.24 6.56
N THR A 2 7.56 36.25 7.88
CA THR A 2 7.89 35.04 8.67
C THR A 2 6.77 33.99 8.69
N ASN A 3 5.50 34.43 8.77
CA ASN A 3 4.33 33.53 8.82
C ASN A 3 4.14 32.66 7.56
N PHE A 4 4.58 33.14 6.39
CA PHE A 4 4.48 32.39 5.14
C PHE A 4 5.38 31.16 5.17
N TRP A 5 6.65 31.35 5.51
CA TRP A 5 7.65 30.29 5.61
C TRP A 5 7.31 29.27 6.71
N THR A 6 6.72 29.71 7.83
CA THR A 6 6.27 28.78 8.89
C THR A 6 5.09 27.92 8.47
N ASN A 7 4.17 28.43 7.65
CA ASN A 7 3.04 27.65 7.15
C ASN A 7 3.48 26.66 6.04
N LEU A 8 4.46 27.05 5.23
CA LEU A 8 5.02 26.22 4.17
C LEU A 8 5.68 24.94 4.71
N TYR A 9 6.31 24.99 5.88
CA TYR A 9 6.86 23.80 6.55
C TYR A 9 5.79 22.93 7.23
N LYS A 10 4.74 23.56 7.76
CA LYS A 10 3.63 22.84 8.42
C LYS A 10 2.75 22.09 7.43
N PHE A 11 2.62 22.58 6.20
CA PHE A 11 1.75 21.98 5.19
C PHE A 11 2.17 20.54 4.79
N PRO A 12 3.46 20.25 4.50
CA PRO A 12 3.92 18.88 4.26
C PRO A 12 3.61 17.93 5.43
N ILE A 13 3.84 18.37 6.67
CA ILE A 13 3.58 17.57 7.88
C ILE A 13 2.08 17.28 8.02
N PHE A 14 1.25 18.29 7.80
CA PHE A 14 -0.21 18.12 7.76
C PHE A 14 -0.60 17.11 6.68
N LEU A 15 -0.10 17.27 5.46
CA LEU A 15 -0.42 16.41 4.34
C LEU A 15 0.01 14.95 4.60
N THR A 16 1.22 14.73 5.12
CA THR A 16 1.68 13.37 5.47
C THR A 16 0.82 12.76 6.57
N ASN A 17 0.44 13.53 7.59
CA ASN A 17 -0.41 13.04 8.68
C ASN A 17 -1.81 12.68 8.18
N VAL A 18 -2.39 13.49 7.30
CA VAL A 18 -3.70 13.22 6.68
C VAL A 18 -3.62 11.98 5.79
N LEU A 19 -2.57 11.87 4.96
CA LEU A 19 -2.40 10.70 4.10
C LEU A 19 -2.22 9.43 4.91
N ILE A 20 -1.36 9.44 5.95
CA ILE A 20 -1.17 8.29 6.84
C ILE A 20 -2.49 7.91 7.50
N GLY A 21 -3.21 8.88 8.08
CA GLY A 21 -4.51 8.62 8.71
C GLY A 21 -5.54 8.05 7.73
N PHE A 22 -5.61 8.61 6.52
CA PHE A 22 -6.49 8.14 5.45
C PHE A 22 -6.16 6.70 5.00
N PHE A 23 -4.88 6.37 4.81
CA PHE A 23 -4.48 5.01 4.44
C PHE A 23 -4.75 4.02 5.57
N LEU A 24 -4.49 4.39 6.82
CA LEU A 24 -4.76 3.52 7.97
C LEU A 24 -6.25 3.19 8.10
N THR A 25 -7.14 4.18 7.94
CA THR A 25 -8.58 3.95 8.01
C THR A 25 -9.10 3.18 6.78
N THR A 26 -8.63 3.54 5.59
CA THR A 26 -9.04 2.87 4.34
C THR A 26 -8.59 1.40 4.31
N PHE A 27 -7.41 1.09 4.86
CA PHE A 27 -6.88 -0.28 4.91
C PHE A 27 -7.26 -1.06 6.18
N GLU A 28 -8.04 -0.48 7.10
CA GLU A 28 -8.54 -1.20 8.29
C GLU A 28 -9.19 -2.56 7.96
N PRO A 29 -10.04 -2.70 6.92
CA PRO A 29 -10.61 -3.99 6.56
C PRO A 29 -9.54 -5.02 6.13
N ILE A 30 -8.47 -4.58 5.48
CA ILE A 30 -7.35 -5.43 5.07
C ILE A 30 -6.63 -5.97 6.31
N PHE A 31 -6.40 -5.13 7.32
CA PHE A 31 -5.83 -5.57 8.59
C PHE A 31 -6.74 -6.54 9.34
N LYS A 32 -8.06 -6.37 9.27
CA LYS A 32 -9.03 -7.34 9.83
C LYS A 32 -8.97 -8.70 9.12
N LEU A 33 -8.86 -8.71 7.79
CA LEU A 33 -8.66 -9.91 6.98
C LEU A 33 -7.36 -10.67 7.35
N LEU A 34 -6.36 -9.99 7.89
CA LEU A 34 -5.09 -10.64 8.30
C LEU A 34 -5.15 -11.27 9.71
N LYS A 35 -6.22 -11.04 10.48
CA LYS A 35 -6.32 -11.47 11.89
C LYS A 35 -6.69 -12.95 12.06
N SER A 36 -7.50 -13.53 11.16
CA SER A 36 -7.84 -14.95 11.20
C SER A 36 -6.82 -15.78 10.42
N LYS A 37 -6.48 -16.96 10.95
CA LYS A 37 -5.51 -17.88 10.33
C LYS A 37 -5.97 -18.32 8.92
N TYR A 38 -7.28 -18.51 8.73
CA TYR A 38 -7.85 -18.92 7.44
C TYR A 38 -7.82 -17.79 6.42
N SER A 39 -8.23 -16.58 6.81
CA SER A 39 -8.22 -15.41 5.92
C SER A 39 -6.79 -14.97 5.58
N LYS A 40 -5.84 -15.10 6.52
CA LYS A 40 -4.41 -14.91 6.26
C LYS A 40 -3.88 -15.91 5.22
N PHE A 41 -4.28 -17.18 5.32
CA PHE A 41 -3.90 -18.19 4.33
C PHE A 41 -4.43 -17.86 2.92
N ILE A 42 -5.70 -17.47 2.82
CA ILE A 42 -6.30 -17.03 1.54
C ILE A 42 -5.55 -15.81 0.99
N PHE A 43 -5.25 -14.83 1.85
CA PHE A 43 -4.53 -13.62 1.45
C PHE A 43 -3.13 -13.93 0.89
N ILE A 44 -2.38 -14.83 1.53
CA ILE A 44 -1.07 -15.29 1.04
C ILE A 44 -1.22 -15.99 -0.32
N LEU A 45 -2.24 -16.82 -0.49
CA LEU A 45 -2.48 -17.54 -1.74
C LEU A 45 -2.79 -16.57 -2.89
N ILE A 46 -3.56 -15.51 -2.62
CA ILE A 46 -3.83 -14.43 -3.59
C ILE A 46 -2.53 -13.71 -3.96
N ILE A 47 -1.68 -13.35 -2.98
CA ILE A 47 -0.40 -12.67 -3.23
C ILE A 47 0.51 -13.52 -4.11
N ILE A 48 0.63 -14.82 -3.81
CA ILE A 48 1.45 -15.75 -4.59
C ILE A 48 0.92 -15.82 -6.03
N SER A 49 -0.40 -15.98 -6.20
CA SER A 49 -1.03 -16.02 -7.52
C SER A 49 -0.74 -14.76 -8.34
N VAL A 50 -0.93 -13.59 -7.75
CA VAL A 50 -0.63 -12.30 -8.40
C VAL A 50 0.84 -12.19 -8.76
N SER A 51 1.74 -12.59 -7.85
CA SER A 51 3.19 -12.56 -8.08
C SER A 51 3.60 -13.45 -9.25
N VAL A 52 3.03 -14.66 -9.34
CA VAL A 52 3.26 -15.59 -10.44
C VAL A 52 2.72 -15.02 -11.76
N LEU A 53 1.53 -14.40 -11.74
CA LEU A 53 0.96 -13.76 -12.92
C LEU A 53 1.84 -12.62 -13.42
N VAL A 54 2.28 -11.74 -12.52
CA VAL A 54 3.19 -10.62 -12.85
C VAL A 54 4.51 -11.16 -13.40
N TYR A 55 5.09 -12.18 -12.77
CA TYR A 55 6.31 -12.83 -13.27
C TYR A 55 6.12 -13.35 -14.70
N LYS A 56 5.02 -14.06 -14.98
CA LYS A 56 4.72 -14.55 -16.34
C LYS A 56 4.53 -13.44 -17.35
N ILE A 57 3.89 -12.33 -16.96
CA ILE A 57 3.71 -11.16 -17.83
C ILE A 57 5.08 -10.56 -18.16
N ILE A 58 5.93 -10.35 -17.15
CA ILE A 58 7.29 -9.82 -17.35
C ILE A 58 8.08 -10.76 -18.24
N GLN A 59 8.06 -12.06 -17.97
CA GLN A 59 8.72 -13.10 -18.77
C GLN A 59 8.30 -13.02 -20.24
N LYS A 60 6.99 -12.87 -20.50
CA LYS A 60 6.44 -12.74 -21.85
C LYS A 60 6.88 -11.47 -22.56
N ILE A 61 7.04 -10.36 -21.82
CA ILE A 61 7.49 -9.08 -22.36
C ILE A 61 9.00 -9.07 -22.61
N THR A 62 9.80 -9.65 -21.72
CA THR A 62 11.26 -9.64 -21.83
C THR A 62 11.81 -10.76 -22.71
N GLY A 63 10.99 -11.76 -23.07
CA GLY A 63 11.42 -12.90 -23.88
C GLY A 63 12.45 -13.79 -23.17
N ILE A 64 12.62 -13.62 -21.86
CA ILE A 64 13.49 -14.45 -21.03
C ILE A 64 12.76 -15.77 -20.84
N ILE A 65 13.18 -16.81 -21.57
CA ILE A 65 12.62 -18.17 -21.45
C ILE A 65 13.17 -18.83 -20.20
#